data_AF-A0A0G2AJP6-F1
#
_entry.id   AF-A0A0G2AJP6-F1
#
_cell.length_a   1.000
_cell.length_b   1.000
_cell.length_c   1.000
_cell.angle_alpha   90.00
_cell.angle_beta   90.00
_cell.angle_gamma   90.00
#
_symmetry.space_group_name_H-M   'P 1'
#
loop_
_entity.id
_entity.type
_entity.pdbx_description
1 polymer ?
#
loop_
_entity_poly.entity_id
_entity_poly.type
_entity_poly.pdbx_seq_one_letter_code
_entity_poly.pdbx_strand_id
1 'polypeptide(L)'
;MLPDVRTELILKLVIEDYIRTAQPVGSKYLNDQYQLGVSDATVRNELAGLEAEGLLRSPHTSAGRIPTEQGYLYYLQYLRDKTFVVEGAPFQSTTHAKDTEATLKSMAKKLVEISGETAIVAIDPKWTYYTGVSNLFHKPDFHDPEVMQELSAMVDQFDEVMQRMYQTLPEGPQVFIGSSNPFGQEMATILVRYNIDKHTQGLLGLVGPLRMDYSRNLALIERAKEVIDEYFE
;
A
#
# COMPACT_ATOMS: atom_id res chain seq x y z
N MET A 1 24.06 0.67 -9.55
CA MET A 1 24.80 1.71 -8.80
C MET A 1 23.76 2.32 -7.89
N LEU A 2 23.98 2.42 -6.57
CA LEU A 2 23.01 3.09 -5.71
C LEU A 2 22.98 4.58 -6.09
N PRO A 3 21.81 5.22 -6.19
CA PRO A 3 21.72 6.65 -6.47
C PRO A 3 22.46 7.45 -5.39
N ASP A 4 22.98 8.63 -5.73
CA ASP A 4 23.58 9.48 -4.71
C ASP A 4 22.50 10.02 -3.75
N VAL A 5 22.91 10.48 -2.56
CA VAL A 5 21.99 10.91 -1.48
C VAL A 5 20.94 11.93 -1.96
N ARG A 6 21.28 12.81 -2.90
CA ARG A 6 20.32 13.78 -3.47
C ARG A 6 19.34 13.08 -4.40
N THR A 7 19.83 12.22 -5.29
CA THR A 7 18.99 11.48 -6.23
C THR A 7 17.98 10.60 -5.48
N GLU A 8 18.40 9.95 -4.40
CA GLU A 8 17.50 9.18 -3.51
C GLU A 8 16.45 10.06 -2.85
N LEU A 9 16.84 11.24 -2.34
CA LEU A 9 15.90 12.20 -1.76
C LEU A 9 14.87 12.67 -2.80
N ILE A 10 15.30 12.99 -4.02
CA ILE A 10 14.40 13.43 -5.09
C ILE A 10 13.42 12.32 -5.46
N LEU A 11 13.88 11.07 -5.62
CA LEU A 11 13.00 9.93 -5.88
C LEU A 11 11.95 9.78 -4.78
N LYS A 12 12.38 9.83 -3.52
CA LYS A 12 11.49 9.75 -2.36
C LYS A 12 10.40 10.83 -2.41
N LEU A 13 10.79 12.09 -2.62
CA LEU A 13 9.84 13.21 -2.68
C LEU A 13 8.84 13.06 -3.82
N VAL A 14 9.29 12.61 -4.99
CA VAL A 14 8.40 12.32 -6.13
C VAL A 14 7.37 11.25 -5.75
N ILE A 15 7.80 10.17 -5.10
CA ILE A 15 6.91 9.08 -4.69
C ILE A 15 5.90 9.56 -3.64
N GLU A 16 6.37 10.25 -2.58
CA GLU A 16 5.50 10.77 -1.52
C GLU A 16 4.47 11.79 -2.05
N ASP A 17 4.88 12.67 -2.98
CA ASP A 17 3.98 13.62 -3.62
C ASP A 17 2.97 12.95 -4.54
N TYR A 18 3.41 11.95 -5.30
CA TYR A 18 2.51 11.22 -6.18
C TYR A 18 1.50 10.37 -5.39
N ILE A 19 1.92 9.74 -4.27
CA ILE A 19 1.02 9.05 -3.32
C ILE A 19 -0.08 10.01 -2.86
N ARG A 20 0.29 11.25 -2.49
CA ARG A 20 -0.62 12.25 -1.95
C ARG A 20 -1.56 12.87 -2.99
N THR A 21 -1.05 13.12 -4.20
CA THR A 21 -1.75 13.98 -5.18
C THR A 21 -2.28 13.24 -6.39
N ALA A 22 -1.75 12.06 -6.70
CA ALA A 22 -1.93 11.37 -7.97
C ALA A 22 -1.57 12.23 -9.20
N GLN A 23 -0.79 13.30 -9.02
CA GLN A 23 -0.39 14.22 -10.09
C GLN A 23 1.09 14.04 -10.44
N PRO A 24 1.45 14.07 -11.73
CA PRO A 24 2.86 14.03 -12.14
C PRO A 24 3.68 15.15 -11.47
N VAL A 25 4.87 14.78 -10.98
CA VAL A 25 5.71 15.65 -10.13
C VAL A 25 6.81 16.28 -10.97
N GLY A 26 6.86 17.61 -11.00
CA GLY A 26 7.81 18.39 -11.79
C GLY A 26 8.95 19.00 -10.97
N SER A 27 10.08 19.29 -11.62
CA SER A 27 11.25 19.88 -10.95
C SER A 27 10.98 21.21 -10.26
N LYS A 28 10.23 22.10 -10.91
CA LYS A 28 9.85 23.41 -10.34
C LYS A 28 9.03 23.25 -9.06
N TYR A 29 8.04 22.35 -9.09
CA TYR A 29 7.20 22.07 -7.92
C TYR A 29 8.03 21.54 -6.74
N LEU A 30 8.95 20.60 -7.00
CA LEU A 30 9.84 20.07 -5.95
C LEU A 30 10.71 21.16 -5.31
N ASN A 31 11.26 22.06 -6.11
CA ASN A 31 12.07 23.17 -5.60
C ASN A 31 11.25 24.19 -4.82
N ASP A 32 10.09 24.59 -5.35
CA ASP A 32 9.20 25.55 -4.70
C ASP A 32 8.69 24.97 -3.35
N GLN A 33 8.39 23.67 -3.28
CA GLN A 33 7.83 23.00 -2.11
C GLN A 33 8.87 22.63 -1.04
N TYR A 34 10.03 22.12 -1.44
CA TYR A 34 11.02 21.52 -0.52
C TYR A 34 12.34 22.30 -0.40
N GLN A 35 12.52 23.37 -1.18
CA GLN A 35 13.69 24.25 -1.11
C GLN A 35 15.02 23.47 -1.18
N LEU A 36 15.18 22.62 -2.20
CA LEU A 36 16.29 21.66 -2.33
C LEU A 36 17.69 22.30 -2.46
N GLY A 37 17.80 23.63 -2.51
CA GLY A 37 19.07 24.35 -2.58
C GLY A 37 19.79 24.23 -3.93
N VAL A 38 19.08 23.79 -4.98
CA VAL A 38 19.62 23.60 -6.34
C VAL A 38 18.67 24.17 -7.40
N SER A 39 19.17 24.37 -8.62
CA SER A 39 18.36 24.92 -9.72
C SER A 39 17.31 23.92 -10.23
N ASP A 40 16.23 24.42 -10.83
CA ASP A 40 15.20 23.58 -11.49
C ASP A 40 15.82 22.70 -12.60
N ALA A 41 16.89 23.17 -13.25
CA ALA A 41 17.64 22.42 -14.25
C ALA A 41 18.39 21.25 -13.63
N THR A 42 18.98 21.43 -12.44
CA THR A 42 19.63 20.35 -11.69
C THR A 42 18.63 19.27 -11.34
N VAL A 43 17.49 19.63 -10.73
CA VAL A 43 16.43 18.66 -10.39
C VAL A 43 15.89 17.96 -11.64
N ARG A 44 15.74 18.68 -12.76
CA ARG A 44 15.32 18.07 -14.04
C ARG A 44 16.29 17.01 -14.54
N ASN A 45 17.60 17.23 -14.39
CA ASN A 45 18.62 16.25 -14.75
C ASN A 45 18.56 15.00 -13.86
N GLU A 46 18.35 15.17 -12.55
CA GLU A 46 18.17 14.06 -11.61
C GLU A 46 16.93 13.24 -11.96
N LEU A 47 15.80 13.91 -12.26
CA LEU A 47 14.56 13.25 -12.72
C LEU A 47 14.76 12.48 -14.03
N ALA A 48 15.57 13.01 -14.96
CA ALA A 48 15.91 12.32 -16.20
C ALA A 48 16.80 11.09 -15.96
N GLY A 49 17.73 11.17 -15.00
CA GLY A 49 18.54 10.03 -14.56
C GLY A 49 17.67 8.91 -13.97
N LEU A 50 16.77 9.26 -13.04
CA LEU A 50 15.82 8.31 -12.45
C LEU A 50 14.88 7.67 -13.49
N GLU A 51 14.50 8.41 -14.54
CA GLU A 51 13.74 7.87 -15.66
C GLU A 51 14.57 6.92 -16.53
N ALA A 52 15.83 7.26 -16.81
CA ALA A 52 16.74 6.38 -17.55
C ALA A 52 17.04 5.07 -16.79
N GLU A 53 17.01 5.09 -15.46
CA GLU A 53 17.10 3.91 -14.60
C GLU A 53 15.79 3.13 -14.49
N GLY A 54 14.69 3.66 -15.04
CA GLY A 54 13.37 3.02 -15.02
C GLY A 54 12.62 3.14 -13.69
N LEU A 55 13.09 3.98 -12.75
CA LEU A 55 12.43 4.22 -11.46
C LEU A 55 11.27 5.21 -11.57
N LEU A 56 11.36 6.11 -12.55
CA LEU A 56 10.32 7.07 -12.89
C LEU A 56 9.96 6.95 -14.37
N ARG A 57 8.80 7.49 -14.76
CA ARG A 57 8.42 7.66 -16.17
C ARG A 57 7.71 8.97 -16.42
N SER A 58 7.80 9.47 -17.63
CA SER A 58 6.96 10.57 -18.13
C SER A 58 5.61 10.04 -18.59
N PRO A 59 4.47 10.49 -18.02
CA PRO A 59 3.17 10.23 -18.65
C PRO A 59 3.06 11.01 -19.98
N HIS A 60 3.58 12.24 -19.98
CA HIS A 60 3.84 13.06 -21.16
C HIS A 60 5.15 13.85 -20.96
N THR A 61 5.76 14.31 -22.06
CA THR A 61 7.08 14.97 -22.06
C THR A 61 7.17 16.24 -21.19
N SER A 62 6.07 16.93 -20.94
CA SER A 62 6.01 18.17 -20.13
C SER A 62 5.30 18.04 -18.78
N ALA A 63 4.65 16.91 -18.49
CA ALA A 63 3.75 16.79 -17.34
C ALA A 63 4.47 16.64 -15.99
N GLY A 64 5.73 16.21 -15.99
CA GLY A 64 6.46 15.81 -14.78
C GLY A 64 6.83 14.34 -14.84
N ARG A 65 7.06 13.72 -13.69
CA ARG A 65 7.37 12.30 -13.55
C ARG A 65 6.39 11.62 -12.60
N ILE A 66 6.12 10.35 -12.87
CA ILE A 66 5.37 9.46 -11.98
C ILE A 66 6.22 8.23 -11.66
N PRO A 67 6.04 7.62 -10.47
CA PRO A 67 6.75 6.40 -10.12
C PRO A 67 6.38 5.23 -11.03
N THR A 68 7.35 4.35 -11.28
CA THR A 68 7.11 3.03 -11.85
C THR A 68 6.95 1.99 -10.73
N GLU A 69 6.54 0.76 -11.07
CA GLU A 69 6.61 -0.37 -10.15
C GLU A 69 8.00 -0.50 -9.50
N GLN A 70 9.06 -0.39 -10.30
CA GLN A 70 10.44 -0.45 -9.80
C GLN A 70 10.77 0.72 -8.85
N GLY A 71 10.23 1.91 -9.12
CA GLY A 71 10.34 3.07 -8.23
C GLY A 71 9.72 2.82 -6.85
N TYR A 72 8.52 2.23 -6.81
CA TYR A 72 7.89 1.85 -5.54
C TYR A 72 8.65 0.73 -4.83
N LEU A 73 9.12 -0.29 -5.55
CA LEU A 73 9.92 -1.37 -4.97
C LEU A 73 11.22 -0.83 -4.34
N TYR A 74 11.87 0.14 -4.98
CA TYR A 74 13.03 0.83 -4.41
C TYR A 74 12.64 1.59 -3.13
N TYR A 75 11.56 2.36 -3.17
CA TYR A 75 11.07 3.11 -2.01
C TYR A 75 10.70 2.23 -0.82
N LEU A 76 10.09 1.06 -1.06
CA LEU A 76 9.78 0.11 0.00
C LEU A 76 11.02 -0.42 0.71
N GLN A 77 12.15 -0.59 0.01
CA GLN A 77 13.40 -1.02 0.65
C GLN A 77 13.86 0.01 1.68
N TYR A 78 13.67 1.31 1.41
CA TYR A 78 13.95 2.39 2.35
C TYR A 78 13.01 2.41 3.57
N LEU A 79 11.77 1.92 3.42
CA LEU A 79 10.82 1.84 4.53
C LEU A 79 11.07 0.65 5.46
N ARG A 80 11.65 -0.45 4.98
CA ARG A 80 11.87 -1.67 5.80
C ARG A 80 12.68 -1.43 7.07
N ASP A 81 13.62 -0.49 7.04
CA ASP A 81 14.49 -0.18 8.18
C ASP A 81 13.88 0.84 9.14
N LYS A 82 12.60 1.19 8.98
CA LYS A 82 11.93 2.22 9.77
C LYS A 82 10.75 1.66 10.54
N THR A 83 10.65 2.08 11.80
CA THR A 83 9.45 1.90 12.61
C THR A 83 8.49 3.06 12.34
N PHE A 84 7.27 2.74 11.96
CA PHE A 84 6.21 3.71 11.76
C PHE A 84 5.23 3.64 12.92
N VAL A 85 4.83 4.79 13.44
CA VAL A 85 3.86 4.88 14.54
C VAL A 85 2.60 5.54 14.00
N VAL A 86 1.46 4.86 14.11
CA VAL A 86 0.15 5.51 13.90
C VAL A 86 -0.17 6.30 15.18
N GLU A 87 -0.16 7.63 15.10
CA GLU A 87 -0.50 8.49 16.24
C GLU A 87 -1.96 8.32 16.65
N GLY A 88 -2.19 8.10 17.95
CA GLY A 88 -3.49 7.80 18.54
C GLY A 88 -3.87 6.34 18.31
N ALA A 89 -4.28 5.61 19.35
CA ALA A 89 -4.78 4.25 19.22
C ALA A 89 -6.09 4.27 18.39
N PRO A 90 -6.07 3.96 17.08
CA PRO A 90 -7.26 4.09 16.24
C PRO A 90 -8.27 2.97 16.53
N PHE A 91 -7.74 1.92 17.16
CA PHE A 91 -8.43 0.71 17.58
C PHE A 91 -8.53 0.78 19.10
N GLN A 92 -9.66 1.26 19.61
CA GLN A 92 -10.00 1.08 21.03
C GLN A 92 -10.33 -0.40 21.24
N SER A 93 -9.99 -0.94 22.41
CA SER A 93 -10.35 -2.32 22.78
C SER A 93 -11.85 -2.52 22.58
N THR A 94 -12.25 -3.24 21.53
CA THR A 94 -13.64 -3.54 21.27
C THR A 94 -14.16 -4.41 22.40
N THR A 95 -15.21 -3.94 23.08
CA THR A 95 -15.93 -4.66 24.13
C THR A 95 -16.25 -6.08 23.69
N HIS A 96 -15.93 -7.05 24.57
CA HIS A 96 -16.17 -8.50 24.51
C HIS A 96 -17.31 -8.97 23.59
N ALA A 97 -17.13 -8.92 22.27
CA ALA A 97 -17.94 -9.72 21.37
C ALA A 97 -17.48 -11.16 21.54
N LYS A 98 -18.34 -12.09 21.98
CA LYS A 98 -17.98 -13.53 22.00
C LYS A 98 -17.80 -14.13 20.59
N ASP A 99 -17.77 -13.29 19.56
CA ASP A 99 -17.83 -13.64 18.16
C ASP A 99 -16.60 -13.09 17.45
N THR A 100 -15.65 -13.99 17.20
CA THR A 100 -14.41 -13.75 16.45
C THR A 100 -14.70 -13.09 15.11
N GLU A 101 -15.72 -13.56 14.37
CA GLU A 101 -16.06 -13.01 13.07
C GLU A 101 -16.49 -11.55 13.15
N ALA A 102 -17.32 -11.22 14.15
CA ALA A 102 -17.82 -9.86 14.35
C ALA A 102 -16.69 -8.89 14.69
N THR A 103 -15.76 -9.30 15.57
CA THR A 103 -14.58 -8.51 15.93
C THR A 103 -13.71 -8.24 14.70
N LEU A 104 -13.41 -9.28 13.92
CA LEU A 104 -12.58 -9.17 12.71
C LEU A 104 -13.27 -8.32 11.62
N LYS A 105 -14.58 -8.48 11.41
CA LYS A 105 -15.37 -7.63 10.50
C LYS A 105 -15.34 -6.16 10.94
N SER A 106 -15.39 -5.89 12.25
CA SER A 106 -15.29 -4.53 12.80
C SER A 106 -13.89 -3.94 12.57
N MET A 107 -12.83 -4.73 12.80
CA MET A 107 -11.46 -4.33 12.54
C MET A 107 -11.26 -3.97 11.05
N ALA A 108 -11.74 -4.82 10.14
CA ALA A 108 -11.67 -4.58 8.70
C ALA A 108 -12.34 -3.25 8.31
N LYS A 109 -13.56 -2.99 8.82
CA LYS A 109 -14.27 -1.73 8.56
C LYS A 109 -13.51 -0.51 9.07
N LYS A 110 -12.86 -0.62 10.24
CA LYS A 110 -12.03 0.45 10.80
C LYS A 110 -10.78 0.69 9.96
N LEU A 111 -10.14 -0.37 9.48
CA LEU A 111 -9.03 -0.28 8.55
C LEU A 111 -9.43 0.45 7.26
N VAL A 112 -10.58 0.14 6.68
CA VAL A 112 -11.12 0.84 5.50
C VAL A 112 -11.34 2.32 5.79
N GLU A 113 -11.94 2.67 6.93
CA GLU A 113 -12.20 4.05 7.33
C GLU A 113 -10.89 4.88 7.46
N ILE A 114 -9.84 4.28 8.01
CA ILE A 114 -8.58 5.00 8.29
C ILE A 114 -7.65 5.03 7.09
N SER A 115 -7.52 3.91 6.37
CA SER A 115 -6.60 3.79 5.22
C SER A 115 -7.21 4.34 3.93
N GLY A 116 -8.54 4.31 3.81
CA GLY A 116 -9.21 4.54 2.54
C GLY A 116 -9.05 3.38 1.54
N GLU A 117 -8.45 2.25 1.92
CA GLU A 117 -8.22 1.09 1.05
C GLU A 117 -9.25 -0.03 1.28
N THR A 118 -9.17 -1.11 0.50
CA THR A 118 -9.95 -2.33 0.76
C THR A 118 -9.25 -3.13 1.85
N ALA A 119 -9.96 -3.48 2.92
CA ALA A 119 -9.43 -4.34 3.97
C ALA A 119 -9.83 -5.79 3.76
N ILE A 120 -8.92 -6.70 4.12
CA ILE A 120 -9.10 -8.15 4.03
C ILE A 120 -8.85 -8.76 5.40
N VAL A 121 -9.71 -9.70 5.79
CA VAL A 121 -9.48 -10.58 6.93
C VAL A 121 -9.86 -12.00 6.58
N ALA A 122 -8.98 -12.95 6.86
CA ALA A 122 -9.27 -14.38 6.79
C ALA A 122 -8.97 -15.04 8.13
N ILE A 123 -9.80 -16.01 8.50
CA ILE A 123 -9.59 -16.89 9.67
C ILE A 123 -8.94 -18.18 9.20
N ASP A 124 -9.49 -18.75 8.12
CA ASP A 124 -9.03 -19.96 7.47
C ASP A 124 -9.33 -19.86 5.95
N PRO A 125 -8.87 -20.81 5.11
CA PRO A 125 -9.08 -20.73 3.66
C PRO A 125 -10.56 -20.66 3.21
N LYS A 126 -11.51 -21.12 4.02
CA LYS A 126 -12.94 -21.12 3.72
C LYS A 126 -13.67 -19.90 4.28
N TRP A 127 -13.05 -19.18 5.21
CA TRP A 127 -13.62 -17.98 5.80
C TRP A 127 -12.75 -16.77 5.50
N THR A 128 -13.20 -15.98 4.52
CA THR A 128 -12.62 -14.70 4.15
C THR A 128 -13.71 -13.62 4.22
N TYR A 129 -13.32 -12.44 4.67
CA TYR A 129 -14.14 -11.23 4.67
C TYR A 129 -13.33 -10.09 4.08
N TYR A 130 -13.93 -9.33 3.18
CA TYR A 130 -13.34 -8.11 2.66
C TYR A 130 -14.38 -7.00 2.59
N THR A 131 -13.92 -5.76 2.68
CA THR A 131 -14.76 -4.57 2.58
C THR A 131 -13.96 -3.38 2.11
N GLY A 132 -14.63 -2.34 1.61
CA GLY A 132 -13.96 -1.13 1.11
C GLY A 132 -13.63 -1.14 -0.39
N VAL A 133 -14.09 -2.14 -1.17
CA VAL A 133 -13.91 -2.16 -2.63
C VAL A 133 -14.47 -0.89 -3.29
N SER A 134 -15.57 -0.35 -2.75
CA SER A 134 -16.11 0.94 -3.19
C SER A 134 -15.07 2.06 -3.16
N ASN A 135 -14.14 2.06 -2.22
CA ASN A 135 -13.10 3.08 -2.14
C ASN A 135 -12.11 2.98 -3.30
N LEU A 136 -11.87 1.79 -3.85
CA LEU A 136 -11.03 1.61 -5.04
C LEU A 136 -11.70 2.23 -6.26
N PHE A 137 -12.99 1.95 -6.47
CA PHE A 137 -13.76 2.52 -7.58
C PHE A 137 -13.79 4.06 -7.63
N HIS A 138 -13.60 4.74 -6.49
CA HIS A 138 -13.58 6.21 -6.42
C HIS A 138 -12.17 6.80 -6.54
N LYS A 139 -11.12 5.98 -6.62
CA LYS A 139 -9.76 6.49 -6.76
C LYS A 139 -9.44 6.82 -8.22
N PRO A 140 -8.66 7.90 -8.46
CA PRO A 140 -8.31 8.35 -9.81
C PRO A 140 -7.60 7.28 -10.66
N ASP A 141 -6.93 6.32 -10.02
CA ASP A 141 -6.22 5.21 -10.65
C ASP A 141 -7.16 4.26 -11.39
N PHE A 142 -8.43 4.18 -10.97
CA PHE A 142 -9.43 3.25 -11.51
C PHE A 142 -10.47 3.97 -12.37
N HIS A 143 -10.15 5.11 -12.97
CA HIS A 143 -11.05 5.79 -13.92
C HIS A 143 -10.93 5.26 -15.36
N ASP A 144 -9.85 4.54 -15.66
CA ASP A 144 -9.64 3.94 -16.97
C ASP A 144 -10.52 2.68 -17.13
N PRO A 145 -11.25 2.50 -18.25
CA PRO A 145 -12.10 1.34 -18.48
C PRO A 145 -11.37 -0.01 -18.46
N GLU A 146 -10.11 -0.08 -18.89
CA GLU A 146 -9.32 -1.32 -18.86
C GLU A 146 -8.97 -1.69 -17.42
N VAL A 147 -8.53 -0.70 -16.64
CA VAL A 147 -8.22 -0.88 -15.20
C VAL A 147 -9.48 -1.23 -14.40
N MET A 148 -10.65 -0.70 -14.78
CA MET A 148 -11.93 -1.08 -14.17
C MET A 148 -12.31 -2.53 -14.42
N GLN A 149 -11.94 -3.11 -15.57
CA GLN A 149 -12.16 -4.54 -15.82
C GLN A 149 -11.26 -5.38 -14.93
N GLU A 150 -10.00 -4.98 -14.72
CA GLU A 150 -9.11 -5.65 -13.77
C GLU A 150 -9.67 -5.62 -12.34
N LEU A 151 -10.15 -4.45 -11.89
CA LEU A 151 -10.78 -4.31 -10.58
C LEU A 151 -12.04 -5.18 -10.45
N SER A 152 -12.84 -5.32 -11.50
CA SER A 152 -14.00 -6.23 -11.50
C SER A 152 -13.57 -7.69 -11.41
N ALA A 153 -12.57 -8.10 -12.19
CA ALA A 153 -12.05 -9.47 -12.16
C ALA A 153 -11.44 -9.83 -10.80
N MET A 154 -10.80 -8.88 -10.15
CA MET A 154 -10.28 -9.00 -8.78
C MET A 154 -11.38 -9.36 -7.79
N VAL A 155 -12.54 -8.71 -7.87
CA VAL A 155 -13.69 -9.00 -7.00
C VAL A 155 -14.22 -10.41 -7.21
N ASP A 156 -14.31 -10.87 -8.45
CA ASP A 156 -14.81 -12.21 -8.77
C ASP A 156 -13.85 -13.33 -8.30
N GLN A 157 -12.54 -13.06 -8.31
CA GLN A 157 -11.49 -14.04 -7.98
C GLN A 157 -10.99 -13.94 -6.53
N PHE A 158 -11.61 -13.07 -5.72
CA PHE A 158 -11.08 -12.68 -4.43
C PHE A 158 -10.85 -13.87 -3.49
N ASP A 159 -11.86 -14.73 -3.36
CA ASP A 159 -11.81 -15.90 -2.47
C ASP A 159 -10.73 -16.90 -2.91
N GLU A 160 -10.58 -17.12 -4.21
CA GLU A 160 -9.56 -18.02 -4.77
C GLU A 160 -8.13 -17.49 -4.55
N VAL A 161 -7.95 -16.17 -4.69
CA VAL A 161 -6.68 -15.52 -4.36
C VAL A 161 -6.37 -15.70 -2.88
N MET A 162 -7.32 -15.41 -1.99
CA MET A 162 -7.10 -15.50 -0.54
C MET A 162 -6.83 -16.92 -0.06
N GLN A 163 -7.48 -17.93 -0.64
CA GLN A 163 -7.18 -19.34 -0.38
C GLN A 163 -5.72 -19.69 -0.67
N ARG A 164 -5.18 -19.21 -1.81
CA ARG A 164 -3.78 -19.43 -2.18
C ARG A 164 -2.84 -18.68 -1.23
N MET A 165 -3.12 -17.40 -0.97
CA MET A 165 -2.29 -16.58 -0.09
C MET A 165 -2.21 -17.15 1.33
N TYR A 166 -3.30 -17.69 1.86
CA TYR A 166 -3.32 -18.33 3.18
C TYR A 166 -2.29 -19.45 3.31
N GLN A 167 -2.08 -20.23 2.24
CA GLN A 167 -1.15 -21.36 2.23
C GLN A 167 0.31 -20.95 2.08
N THR A 168 0.58 -19.86 1.37
CA THR A 168 1.94 -19.50 0.93
C THR A 168 2.53 -18.29 1.64
N LEU A 169 1.73 -17.47 2.32
CA LEU A 169 2.22 -16.24 2.94
C LEU A 169 3.27 -16.58 4.02
N PRO A 170 4.49 -16.01 3.99
CA PRO A 170 5.46 -16.18 5.06
C PRO A 170 5.04 -15.42 6.34
N GLU A 171 5.84 -15.57 7.38
CA GLU A 171 5.73 -14.75 8.60
C GLU A 171 6.11 -13.29 8.35
N GLY A 172 5.51 -12.39 9.12
CA GLY A 172 5.73 -10.93 9.03
C GLY A 172 5.00 -10.24 7.86
N PRO A 173 5.02 -8.89 7.81
CA PRO A 173 4.32 -8.14 6.78
C PRO A 173 4.93 -8.35 5.38
N GLN A 174 4.08 -8.65 4.41
CA GLN A 174 4.44 -8.81 3.00
C GLN A 174 3.77 -7.72 2.17
N VAL A 175 4.53 -7.16 1.22
CA VAL A 175 4.01 -6.16 0.27
C VAL A 175 4.17 -6.69 -1.14
N PHE A 176 3.05 -6.79 -1.86
CA PHE A 176 3.00 -7.17 -3.27
C PHE A 176 2.61 -5.94 -4.09
N ILE A 177 3.36 -5.64 -5.15
CA ILE A 177 3.12 -4.48 -6.01
C ILE A 177 3.12 -4.94 -7.46
N GLY A 178 2.20 -4.41 -8.24
CA GLY A 178 2.30 -4.46 -9.68
C GLY A 178 2.21 -5.88 -10.21
N SER A 179 3.13 -6.24 -11.09
CA SER A 179 3.22 -7.56 -11.71
C SER A 179 3.29 -8.74 -10.72
N SER A 180 3.73 -8.51 -9.48
CA SER A 180 3.80 -9.52 -8.42
C SER A 180 2.52 -9.65 -7.59
N ASN A 181 1.56 -8.75 -7.80
CA ASN A 181 0.35 -8.67 -7.00
C ASN A 181 -0.69 -9.72 -7.41
N PRO A 182 -1.20 -10.54 -6.47
CA PRO A 182 -2.12 -11.62 -6.81
C PRO A 182 -3.53 -11.13 -7.19
N PHE A 183 -3.86 -9.87 -6.91
CA PHE A 183 -5.15 -9.24 -7.22
C PHE A 183 -5.14 -8.43 -8.53
N GLY A 184 -4.01 -8.35 -9.23
CA GLY A 184 -3.89 -7.65 -10.52
C GLY A 184 -2.71 -6.68 -10.57
N GLN A 185 -2.22 -6.40 -11.77
CA GLN A 185 -1.01 -5.59 -11.98
C GLN A 185 -1.19 -4.11 -11.66
N GLU A 186 -2.42 -3.62 -11.58
CA GLU A 186 -2.72 -2.24 -11.17
C GLU A 186 -2.93 -2.10 -9.65
N MET A 187 -2.65 -3.17 -8.88
CA MET A 187 -2.85 -3.22 -7.44
C MET A 187 -1.54 -3.28 -6.65
N ALA A 188 -1.65 -2.82 -5.41
CA ALA A 188 -0.69 -3.10 -4.34
C ALA A 188 -1.43 -3.70 -3.13
N THR A 189 -0.74 -4.59 -2.41
CA THR A 189 -1.33 -5.34 -1.30
C THR A 189 -0.34 -5.47 -0.17
N ILE A 190 -0.77 -5.14 1.05
CA ILE A 190 -0.06 -5.44 2.30
C ILE A 190 -0.81 -6.57 2.98
N LEU A 191 -0.12 -7.65 3.34
CA LEU A 191 -0.69 -8.80 4.06
C LEU A 191 0.20 -9.20 5.23
N VAL A 192 -0.40 -9.57 6.35
CA VAL A 192 0.30 -10.08 7.53
C VAL A 192 -0.47 -11.24 8.16
N ARG A 193 0.26 -12.16 8.80
CA ARG A 193 -0.33 -13.19 9.67
C ARG A 193 -0.67 -12.58 11.03
N TYR A 194 -1.78 -12.99 11.62
CA TYR A 194 -2.14 -12.68 13.03
C TYR A 194 -2.57 -13.96 13.74
N ASN A 195 -2.56 -13.97 15.06
CA ASN A 195 -2.90 -15.13 15.88
C ASN A 195 -4.36 -15.04 16.34
N ILE A 196 -5.11 -16.12 16.13
CA ILE A 196 -6.47 -16.30 16.68
C ILE A 196 -6.43 -17.17 17.94
N ASP A 197 -5.48 -18.11 17.98
CA ASP A 197 -5.13 -18.90 19.14
C ASP A 197 -3.70 -19.46 18.96
N LYS A 198 -3.26 -20.37 19.84
CA LYS A 198 -1.90 -20.96 19.80
C LYS A 198 -1.61 -21.83 18.56
N HIS A 199 -2.64 -22.21 17.82
CA HIS A 199 -2.58 -23.15 16.70
C HIS A 199 -3.18 -22.59 15.41
N THR A 200 -3.99 -21.54 15.51
CA THR A 200 -4.72 -20.93 14.39
C THR A 200 -4.19 -19.53 14.11
N GLN A 201 -3.69 -19.33 12.88
CA GLN A 201 -3.32 -18.02 12.35
C GLN A 201 -4.29 -17.58 11.27
N GLY A 202 -4.69 -16.31 11.29
CA GLY A 202 -5.44 -15.68 10.22
C GLY A 202 -4.57 -14.80 9.32
N LEU A 203 -5.18 -14.23 8.28
CA LEU A 203 -4.55 -13.19 7.44
C LEU A 203 -5.29 -11.86 7.58
N LEU A 204 -4.53 -10.77 7.73
CA LEU A 204 -5.03 -9.41 7.74
C LEU A 204 -4.32 -8.63 6.63
N GLY A 205 -5.03 -7.77 5.89
CA GLY A 205 -4.38 -6.98 4.86
C GLY A 205 -5.16 -5.81 4.31
N LEU A 206 -4.49 -5.04 3.46
CA LEU A 206 -5.01 -3.93 2.68
C LEU A 206 -4.71 -4.15 1.21
N VAL A 207 -5.66 -3.83 0.34
CA VAL A 207 -5.52 -3.79 -1.12
C VAL A 207 -5.88 -2.38 -1.60
N GLY A 208 -4.96 -1.79 -2.35
CA GLY A 208 -5.03 -0.42 -2.86
C GLY A 208 -4.36 -0.28 -4.22
N PRO A 209 -4.31 0.94 -4.79
CA PRO A 209 -3.52 1.19 -5.99
C PRO A 209 -2.01 1.14 -5.68
N LEU A 210 -1.18 1.13 -6.73
CA LEU A 210 0.28 1.22 -6.60
C LEU A 210 0.75 2.45 -5.82
N ARG A 211 -0.03 3.53 -5.78
CA ARG A 211 0.28 4.77 -5.06
C ARG A 211 -0.34 4.87 -3.66
N MET A 212 -0.63 3.75 -3.00
CA MET A 212 -1.13 3.78 -1.63
C MET A 212 -0.07 4.31 -0.64
N ASP A 213 -0.49 4.82 0.52
CA ASP A 213 0.41 5.31 1.55
C ASP A 213 1.07 4.15 2.31
N TYR A 214 2.16 3.60 1.75
CA TYR A 214 2.86 2.44 2.29
C TYR A 214 3.33 2.62 3.73
N SER A 215 3.91 3.78 4.04
CA SER A 215 4.43 4.11 5.37
C SER A 215 3.31 4.03 6.41
N ARG A 216 2.18 4.71 6.13
CA ARG A 216 1.03 4.71 7.04
C ARG A 216 0.33 3.36 7.09
N ASN A 217 0.15 2.70 5.95
CA ASN A 217 -0.62 1.46 5.86
C ASN A 217 0.13 0.27 6.48
N LEU A 218 1.47 0.22 6.40
CA LEU A 218 2.27 -0.77 7.12
C LEU A 218 2.10 -0.60 8.64
N ALA A 219 2.27 0.62 9.14
CA ALA A 219 2.07 0.96 10.55
C ALA A 219 0.66 0.58 11.04
N LEU A 220 -0.35 0.84 10.22
CA LEU A 220 -1.74 0.57 10.52
C LEU A 220 -2.03 -0.92 10.61
N ILE A 221 -1.49 -1.71 9.67
CA ILE A 221 -1.63 -3.16 9.67
C ILE A 221 -0.90 -3.80 10.85
N GLU A 222 0.32 -3.35 11.15
CA GLU A 222 1.07 -3.83 12.31
C GLU A 222 0.31 -3.56 13.60
N ARG A 223 -0.21 -2.33 13.77
CA ARG A 223 -0.99 -1.99 14.97
C ARG A 223 -2.30 -2.79 15.05
N ALA A 224 -2.99 -3.00 13.94
CA ALA A 224 -4.20 -3.80 13.91
C ALA A 224 -3.91 -5.27 14.27
N LYS A 225 -2.81 -5.83 13.76
CA LYS A 225 -2.33 -7.18 14.11
C LYS A 225 -2.07 -7.29 15.61
N GLU A 226 -1.35 -6.34 16.21
CA GLU A 226 -1.09 -6.34 17.67
C GLU A 226 -2.39 -6.35 18.48
N VAL A 227 -3.35 -5.50 18.11
CA VAL A 227 -4.65 -5.43 18.82
C VAL A 227 -5.44 -6.72 18.69
N ILE A 228 -5.36 -7.40 17.53
CA ILE A 228 -6.01 -8.69 17.34
C ILE A 228 -5.31 -9.76 18.19
N ASP A 229 -3.99 -9.82 18.16
CA ASP A 229 -3.22 -10.79 18.93
C ASP A 229 -3.49 -10.63 20.45
N GLU A 230 -3.43 -9.40 20.97
CA GLU A 230 -3.75 -9.07 22.38
C GLU A 230 -5.18 -9.47 22.78
N TYR A 231 -6.12 -9.44 21.83
CA TYR A 231 -7.52 -9.79 22.08
C TYR A 231 -7.73 -11.31 22.19
N PHE A 232 -6.89 -12.10 21.52
CA PHE A 232 -7.01 -13.55 21.41
C PHE A 232 -6.01 -14.34 22.28
N GLU A 233 -5.08 -13.66 22.95
CA GLU A 233 -4.24 -14.22 24.03
C GLU A 233 -5.04 -14.64 25.28
#